data_AF-A0A6A6ASW7-F1
#
_entry.id   AF-A0A6A6ASW7-F1
#
_cell.length_a   1.000
_cell.length_b   1.000
_cell.length_c   1.000
_cell.angle_alpha   90.00
_cell.angle_beta   90.00
_cell.angle_gamma   90.00
#
_symmetry.space_group_name_H-M   'P 1'
#
loop_
_entity.id
_entity.type
_entity.pdbx_description
1 polymer ?
#
loop_
_entity_poly.entity_id
_entity_poly.type
_entity_poly.pdbx_seq_one_letter_code
_entity_poly.pdbx_strand_id
1 'polypeptide(L)'
;MCEKCAKIPAADAEQAVQNVRKAFRRRKELINAIYNLCDRAEDQYRSIGISYHSTQQGARHPDHFPAERLNRLKQAFEISSIEEYDAVFAHWKKIVDDLTHISRTHFRRSGTAEELWHRLNIELEPAFDKTYQDYIRAQDGLQDLNKDVNELLNVSIRFNYTDNMGLRYMWCDPTGTDHTPRRQGQEWATYCAWISSLPETQRSVGSRTVDEIALELLYASPDEIIDE
;
A
#
# COMPACT_ATOMS: atom_id res chain seq x y z
N MET A 1 -36.36 20.93 9.27
CA MET A 1 -36.16 20.38 7.91
C MET A 1 -35.06 21.17 7.22
N CYS A 2 -34.03 20.52 6.68
CA CYS A 2 -33.00 21.19 5.87
C CYS A 2 -33.63 21.68 4.55
N GLU A 3 -33.33 22.90 4.12
CA GLU A 3 -33.84 23.48 2.85
C GLU A 3 -33.51 22.61 1.62
N LYS A 4 -32.45 21.80 1.69
CA LYS A 4 -32.07 20.84 0.64
C LYS A 4 -32.99 19.61 0.55
N CYS A 5 -33.78 19.32 1.58
CA CYS A 5 -34.62 18.12 1.66
C CYS A 5 -36.08 18.34 1.23
N ALA A 6 -36.48 19.58 0.92
CA ALA A 6 -37.88 19.98 0.85
C ALA A 6 -38.60 19.72 -0.51
N LYS A 7 -38.05 18.91 -1.42
CA LYS A 7 -38.63 18.73 -2.77
C LYS A 7 -38.50 17.31 -3.34
N ILE A 8 -39.01 16.29 -2.63
CA ILE A 8 -39.31 15.00 -3.28
C ILE A 8 -40.80 15.02 -3.66
N PRO A 9 -41.17 15.04 -4.96
CA PRO A 9 -42.57 15.02 -5.37
C PRO A 9 -43.28 13.78 -4.83
N ALA A 10 -44.41 13.96 -4.16
CA ALA A 10 -45.17 12.90 -3.48
C ALA A 10 -45.67 11.77 -4.39
N ALA A 11 -45.69 11.97 -5.71
CA ALA A 11 -46.22 11.01 -6.68
C ALA A 11 -45.33 9.76 -6.88
N ASP A 12 -44.12 9.70 -6.31
CA ASP A 12 -43.21 8.55 -6.50
C ASP A 12 -42.34 8.25 -5.27
N ALA A 13 -42.91 8.41 -4.06
CA ALA A 13 -42.18 8.25 -2.80
C ALA A 13 -41.56 6.86 -2.62
N GLU A 14 -42.24 5.80 -3.07
CA GLU A 14 -41.72 4.43 -3.03
C GLU A 14 -40.51 4.26 -3.95
N GLN A 15 -40.60 4.75 -5.20
CA GLN A 15 -39.49 4.71 -6.14
C GLN A 15 -38.30 5.55 -5.64
N ALA A 16 -38.57 6.70 -5.00
CA ALA A 16 -37.54 7.52 -4.38
C ALA A 16 -36.81 6.76 -3.25
N VAL A 17 -37.55 6.07 -2.36
CA VAL A 17 -36.97 5.21 -1.32
C VAL A 17 -36.11 4.11 -1.95
N GLN A 18 -36.60 3.45 -3.01
CA GLN A 18 -35.84 2.39 -3.69
C GLN A 18 -34.55 2.93 -4.34
N ASN A 19 -34.60 4.10 -4.96
CA ASN A 19 -33.44 4.76 -5.56
C ASN A 19 -32.39 5.09 -4.51
N VAL A 20 -32.80 5.65 -3.37
CA VAL A 20 -31.87 5.96 -2.26
C VAL A 20 -31.28 4.68 -1.66
N ARG A 21 -32.08 3.63 -1.46
CA ARG A 21 -31.57 2.31 -1.00
C ARG A 21 -30.58 1.69 -1.99
N LYS A 22 -30.79 1.88 -3.29
CA LYS A 22 -29.83 1.44 -4.33
C LYS A 22 -28.52 2.23 -4.24
N ALA A 23 -28.57 3.53 -4.00
CA ALA A 23 -27.37 4.34 -3.76
C ALA A 23 -26.60 3.89 -2.51
N PHE A 24 -27.29 3.64 -1.39
CA PHE A 24 -26.68 3.04 -0.20
C PHE A 24 -26.04 1.67 -0.49
N ARG A 25 -26.63 0.82 -1.34
CA ARG A 25 -25.99 -0.45 -1.72
C ARG A 25 -24.68 -0.22 -2.47
N ARG A 26 -24.69 0.63 -3.50
CA ARG A 26 -23.49 0.97 -4.29
C ARG A 26 -22.38 1.57 -3.44
N ARG A 27 -22.71 2.46 -2.50
CA ARG A 27 -21.71 3.02 -1.59
C ARG A 27 -21.11 1.97 -0.66
N LYS A 28 -21.92 1.04 -0.16
CA LYS A 28 -21.41 -0.07 0.66
C LYS A 28 -20.47 -0.99 -0.15
N GLU A 29 -20.84 -1.29 -1.39
CA GLU A 29 -20.00 -2.08 -2.31
C GLU A 29 -18.66 -1.38 -2.57
N LEU A 30 -18.67 -0.06 -2.76
CA LEU A 30 -17.44 0.72 -2.95
C LEU A 30 -16.57 0.75 -1.70
N ILE A 31 -17.15 0.90 -0.49
CA ILE A 31 -16.39 0.80 0.76
C ILE A 31 -15.72 -0.57 0.88
N ASN A 32 -16.45 -1.65 0.59
CA ASN A 32 -15.88 -2.99 0.61
C ASN A 32 -14.74 -3.16 -0.42
N ALA A 33 -14.87 -2.57 -1.61
CA ALA A 33 -13.80 -2.57 -2.59
C ALA A 33 -12.56 -1.82 -2.08
N ILE A 34 -12.74 -0.70 -1.37
CA ILE A 34 -11.63 0.06 -0.79
C ILE A 34 -10.93 -0.74 0.32
N TYR A 35 -11.66 -1.47 1.18
CA TYR A 35 -11.01 -2.36 2.17
C TYR A 35 -10.08 -3.35 1.49
N ASN A 36 -10.57 -4.07 0.49
CA ASN A 36 -9.76 -5.04 -0.25
C ASN A 36 -8.54 -4.40 -0.93
N LEU A 37 -8.66 -3.14 -1.36
CA LEU A 37 -7.55 -2.40 -1.96
C LEU A 37 -6.54 -1.91 -0.91
N CYS A 38 -6.98 -1.57 0.31
CA CYS A 38 -6.08 -1.25 1.42
C CYS A 38 -5.27 -2.48 1.83
N ASP A 39 -5.88 -3.67 1.87
CA ASP A 39 -5.16 -4.92 2.17
C ASP A 39 -4.07 -5.18 1.11
N ARG A 40 -4.40 -5.04 -0.17
CA ARG A 40 -3.45 -5.20 -1.30
C ARG A 40 -2.36 -4.12 -1.34
N ALA A 41 -2.59 -2.96 -0.73
CA ALA A 41 -1.59 -1.89 -0.69
C ALA A 41 -0.35 -2.32 0.10
N GLU A 42 -0.52 -3.16 1.13
CA GLU A 42 0.57 -3.72 1.90
C GLU A 42 1.42 -4.69 1.05
N ASP A 43 0.77 -5.60 0.32
CA ASP A 43 1.44 -6.52 -0.61
C ASP A 43 2.22 -5.76 -1.69
N GLN A 44 1.60 -4.72 -2.25
CA GLN A 44 2.24 -3.86 -3.24
C GLN A 44 3.45 -3.11 -2.62
N TYR A 45 3.32 -2.58 -1.41
CA TYR A 45 4.45 -1.95 -0.70
C TYR A 45 5.62 -2.93 -0.50
N ARG A 46 5.34 -4.19 -0.11
CA ARG A 46 6.38 -5.22 0.04
C ARG A 46 7.09 -5.51 -1.28
N SER A 47 6.33 -5.68 -2.36
CA SER A 47 6.89 -5.91 -3.71
C SER A 47 7.79 -4.76 -4.17
N ILE A 48 7.37 -3.51 -3.93
CA ILE A 48 8.17 -2.32 -4.22
C ILE A 48 9.42 -2.28 -3.33
N GLY A 49 9.31 -2.64 -2.05
CA GLY A 49 10.43 -2.69 -1.11
C GLY A 49 11.49 -3.71 -1.49
N ILE A 50 11.10 -4.92 -1.89
CA ILE A 50 12.02 -5.95 -2.42
C ILE A 50 12.75 -5.42 -3.66
N SER A 51 12.01 -4.78 -4.56
CA SER A 51 12.57 -4.16 -5.77
C SER A 51 13.57 -3.04 -5.44
N TYR A 52 13.25 -2.19 -4.46
CA TYR A 52 14.15 -1.15 -3.97
C TYR A 52 15.43 -1.76 -3.41
N HIS A 53 15.31 -2.76 -2.54
CA HIS A 53 16.46 -3.38 -1.91
C HIS A 53 17.35 -4.07 -2.94
N SER A 54 16.78 -4.71 -3.97
CA SER A 54 17.55 -5.32 -5.07
C SER A 54 18.43 -4.34 -5.88
N THR A 55 18.29 -3.02 -5.69
CA THR A 55 19.17 -2.01 -6.28
C THR A 55 20.52 -1.94 -5.56
N GLN A 56 21.58 -1.59 -6.29
CA GLN A 56 22.94 -1.43 -5.75
C GLN A 56 23.10 -0.09 -5.03
N GLN A 57 23.89 -0.05 -3.97
CA GLN A 57 24.20 1.13 -3.15
C GLN A 57 24.81 2.24 -4.01
N GLY A 58 25.62 1.88 -5.01
CA GLY A 58 26.18 2.83 -5.97
C GLY A 58 25.10 3.60 -6.74
N ALA A 59 23.96 2.99 -7.05
CA ALA A 59 22.85 3.68 -7.71
C ALA A 59 22.07 4.60 -6.75
N ARG A 60 22.14 4.35 -5.44
CA ARG A 60 21.49 5.14 -4.38
C ARG A 60 22.31 6.37 -4.00
N HIS A 61 22.84 7.08 -5.00
CA HIS A 61 23.60 8.32 -4.82
C HIS A 61 22.91 9.50 -5.53
N PRO A 62 22.89 10.70 -4.94
CA PRO A 62 22.29 11.90 -5.54
C PRO A 62 22.81 12.27 -6.94
N ASP A 63 24.05 11.88 -7.26
CA ASP A 63 24.67 12.11 -8.59
C ASP A 63 24.09 11.19 -9.68
N HIS A 64 23.34 10.16 -9.29
CA HIS A 64 22.83 9.11 -10.17
C HIS A 64 21.31 9.01 -10.14
N PHE A 65 20.69 9.46 -9.05
CA PHE A 65 19.25 9.47 -8.88
C PHE A 65 18.80 10.75 -8.14
N PRO A 66 17.67 11.38 -8.51
CA PRO A 66 17.27 12.65 -7.91
C PRO A 66 17.13 12.57 -6.38
N ALA A 67 17.82 13.47 -5.67
CA ALA A 67 17.97 13.42 -4.20
C ALA A 67 16.63 13.39 -3.45
N GLU A 68 15.64 14.19 -3.85
CA GLU A 68 14.32 14.21 -3.20
C GLU A 68 13.60 12.88 -3.32
N ARG A 69 13.65 12.25 -4.51
CA ARG A 69 13.04 10.94 -4.77
C ARG A 69 13.76 9.85 -3.98
N LEU A 70 15.10 9.90 -3.96
CA LEU A 70 15.92 8.99 -3.17
C LEU A 70 15.58 9.08 -1.68
N ASN A 71 15.44 10.29 -1.14
CA ASN A 71 15.09 10.49 0.26
C ASN A 71 13.72 9.90 0.61
N ARG A 72 12.71 10.05 -0.27
CA ARG A 72 11.41 9.39 -0.09
C ARG A 72 11.53 7.86 -0.10
N LEU A 73 12.29 7.30 -1.03
CA LEU A 73 12.52 5.86 -1.08
C LEU A 73 13.21 5.35 0.19
N LYS A 74 14.22 6.08 0.71
CA LYS A 74 14.90 5.74 1.96
C LYS A 74 13.96 5.80 3.16
N GLN A 75 13.16 6.86 3.27
CA GLN A 75 12.15 6.98 4.32
C GLN A 75 11.12 5.84 4.27
N ALA A 76 10.80 5.35 3.08
CA ALA A 76 9.85 4.25 2.92
C ALA A 76 10.47 2.87 3.20
N PHE A 77 11.72 2.61 2.80
CA PHE A 77 12.28 1.24 2.72
C PHE A 77 13.55 1.00 3.55
N GLU A 78 14.20 2.03 4.09
CA GLU A 78 15.34 1.89 5.02
C GLU A 78 14.87 2.00 6.50
N ILE A 79 13.65 1.54 6.78
CA ILE A 79 13.11 1.40 8.13
C ILE A 79 13.67 0.15 8.81
N SER A 80 13.71 0.16 10.14
CA SER A 80 14.38 -0.85 10.96
C SER A 80 13.58 -1.32 12.17
N SER A 81 12.36 -0.82 12.33
CA SER A 81 11.50 -1.08 13.48
C SER A 81 10.03 -1.16 13.10
N ILE A 82 9.24 -1.83 13.95
CA ILE A 82 7.80 -1.97 13.77
C ILE A 82 7.12 -0.60 13.88
N GLU A 83 7.63 0.27 14.73
CA GLU A 83 7.10 1.62 14.92
C GLU A 83 7.24 2.48 13.66
N GLU A 84 8.38 2.35 12.95
CA GLU A 84 8.58 3.01 11.66
C GLU A 84 7.67 2.41 10.58
N TYR A 85 7.50 1.09 10.57
CA TYR A 85 6.54 0.42 9.68
C TYR A 85 5.11 0.93 9.92
N ASP A 86 4.69 0.97 11.18
CA ASP A 86 3.38 1.48 11.58
C ASP A 86 3.19 2.94 11.20
N ALA A 87 4.25 3.75 11.22
CA ALA A 87 4.22 5.13 10.75
C ALA A 87 3.98 5.23 9.23
N VAL A 88 4.56 4.34 8.42
CA VAL A 88 4.31 4.26 6.97
C VAL A 88 2.83 3.96 6.69
N PHE A 89 2.24 3.03 7.45
CA PHE A 89 0.84 2.60 7.27
C PHE A 89 -0.19 3.36 8.11
N ALA A 90 0.21 4.34 8.92
CA ALA A 90 -0.69 5.06 9.82
C ALA A 90 -1.87 5.72 9.07
N HIS A 91 -1.62 6.27 7.89
CA HIS A 91 -2.66 6.90 7.07
C HIS A 91 -3.64 5.87 6.48
N TRP A 92 -3.16 4.71 6.05
CA TRP A 92 -3.99 3.59 5.59
C TRP A 92 -4.88 3.06 6.72
N LYS A 93 -4.32 2.85 7.92
CA LYS A 93 -5.08 2.45 9.11
C LYS A 93 -6.20 3.46 9.42
N LYS A 94 -5.89 4.76 9.37
CA LYS A 94 -6.88 5.82 9.55
C LYS A 94 -7.99 5.78 8.50
N ILE A 95 -7.68 5.51 7.23
CA ILE A 95 -8.71 5.34 6.17
C ILE A 95 -9.64 4.17 6.51
N VAL A 96 -9.08 3.02 6.91
CA VAL A 96 -9.86 1.84 7.31
C VAL A 96 -10.76 2.13 8.51
N ASP A 97 -10.25 2.85 9.50
CA ASP A 97 -11.02 3.28 10.67
C ASP A 97 -12.16 4.25 10.30
N ASP A 98 -11.87 5.24 9.45
CA ASP A 98 -12.85 6.20 8.95
C ASP A 98 -13.96 5.48 8.14
N LEU A 99 -13.61 4.54 7.25
CA LEU A 99 -14.56 3.71 6.51
C LEU A 99 -15.40 2.82 7.43
N THR A 100 -14.80 2.31 8.50
CA THR A 100 -15.49 1.47 9.49
C THR A 100 -16.50 2.29 10.26
N HIS A 101 -16.11 3.49 10.68
CA HIS A 101 -17.00 4.45 11.32
C HIS A 101 -18.16 4.82 10.38
N ILE A 102 -17.86 5.19 9.13
CA ILE A 102 -18.86 5.55 8.13
C ILE A 102 -19.87 4.41 7.92
N SER A 103 -19.36 3.18 7.78
CA SER A 103 -20.16 1.96 7.59
C SER A 103 -21.13 1.71 8.75
N ARG A 104 -20.68 1.93 10.00
CA ARG A 104 -21.49 1.70 11.21
C ARG A 104 -22.50 2.81 11.47
N THR A 105 -22.12 4.06 11.21
CA THR A 105 -22.92 5.24 11.58
C THR A 105 -23.98 5.56 10.53
N HIS A 106 -23.64 5.51 9.24
CA HIS A 106 -24.47 6.12 8.19
C HIS A 106 -25.29 5.14 7.34
N PHE A 107 -25.06 3.82 7.41
CA PHE A 107 -25.76 2.84 6.54
C PHE A 107 -27.09 2.30 7.08
N ARG A 108 -27.77 3.06 7.95
CA ARG A 108 -29.14 2.70 8.38
C ARG A 108 -30.09 2.84 7.18
N ARG A 109 -30.80 1.75 6.83
CA ARG A 109 -31.69 1.68 5.63
C ARG A 109 -33.18 1.89 5.92
N SER A 110 -33.52 2.17 7.18
CA SER A 110 -34.86 2.53 7.64
C SER A 110 -35.06 4.04 7.68
N GLY A 111 -36.32 4.46 7.52
CA GLY A 111 -36.74 5.86 7.54
C GLY A 111 -37.63 6.23 6.36
N THR A 112 -38.13 7.45 6.35
CA THR A 112 -38.87 8.03 5.22
C THR A 112 -37.94 8.35 4.04
N ALA A 113 -38.50 8.70 2.89
CA ALA A 113 -37.72 9.09 1.71
C ALA A 113 -36.79 10.28 2.02
N GLU A 114 -37.31 11.28 2.75
CA GLU A 114 -36.59 12.49 3.13
C GLU A 114 -35.46 12.19 4.12
N GLU A 115 -35.71 11.33 5.12
CA GLU A 115 -34.70 10.92 6.09
C GLU A 115 -33.57 10.14 5.42
N LEU A 116 -33.91 9.21 4.53
CA LEU A 116 -32.93 8.44 3.77
C LEU A 116 -32.13 9.34 2.82
N TRP A 117 -32.80 10.30 2.16
CA TRP A 117 -32.14 11.25 1.27
C TRP A 117 -31.19 12.17 2.02
N HIS A 118 -31.60 12.66 3.20
CA HIS A 118 -30.76 13.47 4.08
C HIS A 118 -29.52 12.70 4.52
N ARG A 119 -29.72 11.48 5.03
CA ARG A 119 -28.62 10.61 5.48
C ARG A 119 -27.64 10.31 4.35
N LEU A 120 -28.13 10.10 3.12
CA LEU A 120 -27.27 9.92 1.96
C LEU A 120 -26.48 11.20 1.65
N ASN A 121 -27.16 12.30 1.33
CA ASN A 121 -26.51 13.46 0.69
C ASN A 121 -25.87 14.45 1.66
N ILE A 122 -26.30 14.46 2.92
CA ILE A 122 -25.82 15.42 3.93
C ILE A 122 -24.85 14.76 4.91
N GLU A 123 -25.04 13.49 5.24
CA GLU A 123 -24.19 12.78 6.19
C GLU A 123 -23.19 11.84 5.48
N LEU A 124 -23.68 10.87 4.71
CA LEU A 124 -22.86 9.81 4.13
C LEU A 124 -21.91 10.33 3.04
N GLU A 125 -22.43 11.03 2.03
CA GLU A 125 -21.64 11.46 0.86
C GLU A 125 -20.45 12.36 1.27
N PRO A 126 -20.61 13.42 2.09
CA PRO A 126 -19.48 14.24 2.48
C PRO A 126 -18.42 13.50 3.31
N ALA A 127 -18.85 12.62 4.21
CA ALA A 127 -17.92 11.81 5.01
C ALA A 127 -17.16 10.81 4.13
N PHE A 128 -17.87 10.12 3.24
CA PHE A 128 -17.31 9.18 2.30
C PHE A 128 -16.35 9.85 1.30
N ASP A 129 -16.75 10.97 0.69
CA ASP A 129 -15.93 11.68 -0.29
C ASP A 129 -14.60 12.13 0.30
N LYS A 130 -14.60 12.63 1.54
CA LYS A 130 -13.36 12.98 2.25
C LYS A 130 -12.43 11.78 2.39
N THR A 131 -12.94 10.67 2.94
CA THR A 131 -12.16 9.44 3.13
C THR A 131 -11.70 8.85 1.80
N TYR A 132 -12.52 8.96 0.76
CA TYR A 132 -12.16 8.53 -0.59
C TYR A 132 -11.00 9.36 -1.17
N GLN A 133 -11.00 10.68 -0.98
CA GLN A 133 -9.87 11.53 -1.37
C GLN A 133 -8.60 11.27 -0.55
N ASP A 134 -8.74 10.89 0.72
CA ASP A 134 -7.61 10.43 1.54
C ASP A 134 -7.03 9.12 0.99
N TYR A 135 -7.89 8.18 0.58
CA TYR A 135 -7.51 6.92 -0.08
C TYR A 135 -6.79 7.14 -1.41
N ILE A 136 -7.33 7.97 -2.30
CA ILE A 136 -6.70 8.26 -3.60
C ILE A 136 -5.29 8.81 -3.40
N ARG A 137 -5.11 9.77 -2.48
CA ARG A 137 -3.77 10.31 -2.17
C ARG A 137 -2.80 9.27 -1.62
N ALA A 138 -3.30 8.35 -0.80
CA ALA A 138 -2.48 7.25 -0.28
C ALA A 138 -2.02 6.32 -1.41
N GLN A 139 -2.93 5.98 -2.32
CA GLN A 139 -2.66 5.14 -3.48
C GLN A 139 -1.69 5.81 -4.46
N ASP A 140 -1.87 7.10 -4.73
CA ASP A 140 -0.97 7.89 -5.58
C ASP A 140 0.45 7.89 -5.01
N GLY A 141 0.60 8.05 -3.69
CA GLY A 141 1.90 7.96 -3.02
C GLY A 141 2.59 6.59 -3.22
N LEU A 142 1.82 5.49 -3.15
CA LEU A 142 2.36 4.15 -3.40
C LEU A 142 2.74 3.94 -4.88
N GLN A 143 1.96 4.49 -5.81
CA GLN A 143 2.27 4.47 -7.25
C GLN A 143 3.55 5.27 -7.55
N ASP A 144 3.73 6.43 -6.92
CA ASP A 144 4.94 7.24 -7.04
C ASP A 144 6.17 6.50 -6.51
N LEU A 145 6.06 5.83 -5.36
CA LEU A 145 7.14 4.95 -4.86
C LEU A 145 7.49 3.86 -5.86
N ASN A 146 6.50 3.17 -6.43
CA ASN A 146 6.73 2.13 -7.44
C ASN A 146 7.46 2.69 -8.67
N LYS A 147 7.02 3.85 -9.17
CA LYS A 147 7.67 4.52 -10.31
C LYS A 147 9.11 4.90 -9.99
N ASP A 148 9.35 5.45 -8.81
CA ASP A 148 10.68 5.84 -8.35
C ASP A 148 11.61 4.63 -8.23
N VAL A 149 11.13 3.51 -7.68
CA VAL A 149 11.89 2.26 -7.60
C VAL A 149 12.20 1.68 -8.98
N ASN A 150 11.23 1.64 -9.90
CA ASN A 150 11.47 1.13 -11.26
C ASN A 150 12.52 1.96 -12.01
N GLU A 151 12.53 3.27 -11.82
CA GLU A 151 13.58 4.12 -12.40
C GLU A 151 14.93 3.87 -11.72
N LEU A 152 14.96 3.72 -10.40
CA LEU A 152 16.17 3.38 -9.66
C LEU A 152 16.75 2.01 -10.08
N LEU A 153 15.90 1.02 -10.34
CA LEU A 153 16.31 -0.28 -10.89
C LEU A 153 17.00 -0.11 -12.25
N ASN A 154 16.42 0.71 -13.14
CA ASN A 154 17.04 1.00 -14.44
C ASN A 154 18.40 1.68 -14.32
N VAL A 155 18.56 2.58 -13.33
CA VAL A 155 19.87 3.17 -13.00
C VAL A 155 20.81 2.09 -12.47
N SER A 156 20.36 1.28 -11.52
CA SER A 156 21.13 0.20 -10.90
C SER A 156 21.67 -0.82 -11.89
N ILE A 157 20.90 -1.19 -12.90
CA ILE A 157 21.34 -2.12 -13.96
C ILE A 157 22.54 -1.55 -14.74
N ARG A 158 22.67 -0.22 -14.84
CA ARG A 158 23.81 0.43 -15.51
C ARG A 158 25.07 0.41 -14.65
N PHE A 159 24.94 0.23 -13.33
CA PHE A 159 26.04 0.07 -12.37
C PHE A 159 26.55 -1.38 -12.27
N ASN A 160 26.55 -2.10 -13.40
CA ASN A 160 27.17 -3.41 -13.53
C ASN A 160 28.70 -3.30 -13.47
N TYR A 161 29.27 -3.05 -12.30
CA TYR A 161 30.70 -3.23 -12.10
C TYR A 161 31.01 -4.71 -12.25
N THR A 162 32.03 -5.05 -13.03
CA THR A 162 32.59 -6.40 -13.04
C THR A 162 33.87 -6.38 -12.20
N ASP A 163 34.08 -7.39 -11.38
CA ASP A 163 35.36 -7.56 -10.70
C ASP A 163 36.47 -7.96 -11.69
N ASN A 164 37.69 -8.14 -11.18
CA ASN A 164 38.86 -8.53 -11.98
C ASN A 164 38.72 -9.93 -12.62
N MET A 165 37.69 -10.70 -12.26
CA MET A 165 37.37 -12.01 -12.82
C MET A 165 36.19 -11.93 -13.82
N GLY A 166 35.69 -10.72 -14.12
CA GLY A 166 34.54 -10.52 -15.00
C GLY A 166 33.20 -10.85 -14.35
N LEU A 167 33.16 -11.12 -13.03
CA LEU A 167 31.92 -11.40 -12.33
C LEU A 167 31.21 -10.09 -11.97
N ARG A 168 29.89 -10.05 -12.19
CA ARG A 168 29.07 -8.90 -11.81
C ARG A 168 29.13 -8.67 -10.29
N TYR A 169 29.41 -7.43 -9.92
CA TYR A 169 29.36 -6.87 -8.58
C TYR A 169 27.91 -6.49 -8.28
N MET A 170 27.07 -7.50 -8.13
CA MET A 170 25.71 -7.32 -7.65
C MET A 170 25.57 -8.04 -6.31
N TRP A 171 25.07 -7.34 -5.30
CA TRP A 171 24.86 -7.96 -3.98
C TRP A 171 23.76 -9.03 -4.01
N CYS A 172 22.72 -8.79 -4.82
CA CYS A 172 21.65 -9.72 -5.17
C CYS A 172 21.65 -9.93 -6.68
N ASP A 173 21.66 -11.20 -7.13
CA ASP A 173 21.46 -11.58 -8.53
C ASP A 173 20.13 -12.33 -8.64
N PRO A 174 19.03 -11.65 -8.98
CA PRO A 174 17.72 -12.30 -9.09
C PRO A 174 17.65 -13.31 -10.26
N THR A 175 18.66 -13.33 -11.13
CA THR A 175 18.75 -14.25 -12.28
C THR A 175 19.75 -15.38 -12.07
N GLY A 176 20.46 -15.35 -10.94
CA GLY A 176 21.46 -16.35 -10.59
C GLY A 176 20.83 -17.69 -10.26
N THR A 177 21.48 -18.79 -10.66
CA THR A 177 21.08 -20.15 -10.26
C THR A 177 21.39 -20.44 -8.78
N ASP A 178 22.13 -19.55 -8.12
CA ASP A 178 22.51 -19.64 -6.72
C ASP A 178 21.62 -18.67 -5.93
N HIS A 179 20.63 -19.20 -5.21
CA HIS A 179 19.67 -18.45 -4.37
C HIS A 179 20.30 -17.99 -3.05
N THR A 180 21.51 -17.45 -3.15
CA THR A 180 22.24 -16.87 -2.02
C THR A 180 22.78 -15.51 -2.44
N PRO A 181 22.58 -14.46 -1.63
CA PRO A 181 23.18 -13.15 -1.87
C PRO A 181 24.68 -13.35 -1.98
N ARG A 182 25.27 -12.90 -3.08
CA ARG A 182 26.71 -13.08 -3.32
C ARG A 182 27.54 -12.37 -2.24
N ARG A 183 26.96 -11.38 -1.54
CA ARG A 183 27.59 -10.58 -0.49
C ARG A 183 26.58 -10.18 0.60
N GLN A 184 26.78 -10.68 1.82
CA GLN A 184 26.02 -10.26 3.02
C GLN A 184 26.65 -9.01 3.67
N GLY A 185 26.76 -7.93 2.90
CA GLY A 185 27.35 -6.66 3.34
C GLY A 185 26.34 -5.69 3.97
N GLN A 186 26.63 -4.40 3.88
CA GLN A 186 25.74 -3.35 4.39
C GLN A 186 24.34 -3.41 3.75
N GLU A 187 24.25 -3.69 2.46
CA GLU A 187 22.97 -3.78 1.73
C GLU A 187 22.09 -4.94 2.25
N TRP A 188 22.71 -6.09 2.56
CA TRP A 188 22.03 -7.22 3.19
C TRP A 188 21.51 -6.86 4.57
N ALA A 189 22.33 -6.19 5.38
CA ALA A 189 21.93 -5.75 6.72
C ALA A 189 20.75 -4.78 6.68
N THR A 190 20.77 -3.80 5.76
CA THR A 190 19.65 -2.87 5.56
C THR A 190 18.39 -3.60 5.09
N TYR A 191 18.52 -4.57 4.17
CA TYR A 191 17.39 -5.38 3.74
C TYR A 191 16.81 -6.23 4.88
N CYS A 192 17.65 -6.90 5.67
CA CYS A 192 17.19 -7.71 6.80
C CYS A 192 16.55 -6.86 7.90
N ALA A 193 17.05 -5.63 8.12
CA ALA A 193 16.42 -4.69 9.04
C ALA A 193 15.00 -4.30 8.57
N TRP A 194 14.84 -4.02 7.27
CA TRP A 194 13.54 -3.78 6.66
C TRP A 194 12.62 -5.00 6.78
N ILE A 195 13.09 -6.21 6.43
CA ILE A 195 12.33 -7.46 6.59
C ILE A 195 11.91 -7.67 8.04
N SER A 196 12.80 -7.41 9.00
CA SER A 196 12.50 -7.51 10.42
C SER A 196 11.39 -6.55 10.86
N SER A 197 11.21 -5.41 10.19
CA SER A 197 10.13 -4.47 10.51
C SER A 197 8.74 -4.95 10.06
N LEU A 198 8.67 -5.94 9.16
CA LEU A 198 7.41 -6.41 8.59
C LEU A 198 6.58 -7.24 9.60
N PRO A 199 5.25 -7.06 9.66
CA PRO A 199 4.38 -7.77 10.60
C PRO A 199 4.43 -9.30 10.47
N GLU A 200 4.54 -9.84 9.26
CA GLU A 200 4.63 -11.28 9.00
C GLU A 200 5.94 -11.89 9.50
N THR A 201 7.03 -11.13 9.44
CA THR A 201 8.31 -11.55 10.02
C THR A 201 8.14 -11.69 11.53
N GLN A 202 7.51 -10.72 12.18
CA GLN A 202 7.23 -10.78 13.62
C GLN A 202 6.36 -11.98 14.04
N ARG A 203 5.43 -12.40 13.17
CA ARG A 203 4.62 -13.61 13.39
C ARG A 203 5.41 -14.92 13.20
N SER A 204 6.47 -14.88 12.41
CA SER A 204 7.25 -16.06 12.00
C SER A 204 8.56 -16.23 12.79
N VAL A 205 9.06 -15.15 13.40
CA VAL A 205 10.24 -15.17 14.26
C VAL A 205 9.96 -16.05 15.48
N GLY A 206 10.74 -17.12 15.61
CA GLY A 206 10.57 -18.17 16.63
C GLY A 206 10.49 -19.58 16.05
N SER A 207 10.00 -19.71 14.81
CA SER A 207 10.10 -20.94 14.01
C SER A 207 11.15 -20.83 12.91
N ARG A 208 11.41 -19.60 12.42
CA ARG A 208 12.38 -19.28 11.36
C ARG A 208 13.25 -18.09 11.77
N THR A 209 14.44 -18.02 11.19
CA THR A 209 15.34 -16.87 11.30
C THR A 209 14.95 -15.76 10.32
N VAL A 210 15.33 -14.52 10.62
CA VAL A 210 15.11 -13.38 9.70
C VAL A 210 15.80 -13.62 8.36
N ASP A 211 17.01 -14.20 8.37
CA ASP A 211 17.76 -14.49 7.15
C ASP A 211 17.00 -15.47 6.25
N GLU A 212 16.39 -16.52 6.82
CA GLU A 212 15.58 -17.49 6.05
C GLU A 212 14.33 -16.85 5.42
N ILE A 213 13.68 -15.93 6.14
CA ILE A 213 12.51 -15.19 5.64
C ILE A 213 12.94 -14.19 4.56
N ALA A 214 14.05 -13.47 4.78
CA ALA A 214 14.61 -12.52 3.83
C ALA A 214 15.02 -13.21 2.51
N LEU A 215 15.65 -14.38 2.59
CA LEU A 215 16.01 -15.16 1.39
C LEU A 215 14.78 -15.63 0.62
N GLU A 216 13.77 -16.15 1.32
CA GLU A 216 12.51 -16.56 0.67
C GLU A 216 11.87 -15.38 -0.05
N LEU A 217 11.68 -14.24 0.62
CA LEU A 217 11.04 -13.07 0.02
C LEU A 217 11.85 -12.47 -1.14
N LEU A 218 13.19 -12.57 -1.10
CA LEU A 218 14.06 -12.05 -2.15
C LEU A 218 14.03 -12.90 -3.42
N TYR A 219 13.80 -14.21 -3.29
CA TYR A 219 13.87 -15.17 -4.40
C TYR A 219 12.54 -15.87 -4.73
N ALA A 220 11.48 -15.60 -3.98
CA ALA A 220 10.14 -16.13 -4.24
C ALA A 220 9.73 -15.81 -5.68
N SER A 221 9.20 -16.81 -6.37
CA SER A 221 8.66 -16.59 -7.71
C SER A 221 7.52 -15.56 -7.63
N PRO A 222 7.37 -14.64 -8.60
CA PRO A 222 6.25 -13.70 -8.63
C PRO A 222 4.87 -14.39 -8.53
N ASP A 223 4.79 -15.65 -8.92
CA ASP A 223 3.57 -16.47 -8.87
C ASP A 223 3.32 -17.14 -7.49
N GLU A 224 4.32 -17.20 -6.60
CA GLU A 224 4.20 -17.83 -5.27
C GLU A 224 3.78 -16.84 -4.18
N ILE A 225 3.94 -15.54 -4.40
CA ILE A 225 3.66 -14.48 -3.41
C ILE A 225 2.16 -14.10 -3.36
N ILE A 226 1.37 -14.54 -4.33
CA ILE A 226 -0.03 -14.09 -4.53
C ILE A 226 -1.07 -15.00 -3.84
N ASP A 227 -0.68 -16.20 -3.40
CA ASP A 227 -1.62 -17.26 -3.02
C ASP A 227 -1.63 -17.68 -1.52
N GLU A 228 -1.02 -16.91 -0.61
CA GLU A 228 -1.12 -17.15 0.85
C GLU A 228 -1.99 -16.13 1.61
#